data_AF-A0A9D9S4L4-F1
#
_entry.id   AF-A0A9D9S4L4-F1
#
_cell.length_a   1.000
_cell.length_b   1.000
_cell.length_c   1.000
_cell.angle_alpha   90.00
_cell.angle_beta   90.00
_cell.angle_gamma   90.00
#
_symmetry.space_group_name_H-M   'P 1'
#
loop_
_entity.id
_entity.type
_entity.pdbx_description
1 polymer ?
#
loop_
_entity_poly.entity_id
_entity_poly.type
_entity_poly.pdbx_seq_one_letter_code
_entity_poly.pdbx_strand_id
1 'polypeptide(L)'
;MRHWLLAFLLAASGAVAADETVRICHGYGCLAQTDIRYTEGQLGEVRRMLFAAVDAENERKMLAEAVGRLYAWAGEQSDIRNDRGGNFADGHVSGKMDCIDHSTSTTRLLKTLEARSYLRWHRVVEPVARGVATVFFVHYSAVIEEKTEGEAPRFAVDSWFVDNGQAAVILPLADWKKGAGPDV
;
A
#
# COMPACT_ATOMS: atom_id res chain seq x y z
N MET A 1 -46.14 12.13 -36.01
CA MET A 1 -45.81 12.75 -34.70
C MET A 1 -45.91 11.71 -33.57
N ARG A 2 -44.98 10.74 -33.43
CA ARG A 2 -44.82 9.95 -32.17
C ARG A 2 -43.67 8.93 -32.12
N HIS A 3 -42.50 9.17 -32.70
CA HIS A 3 -41.39 8.19 -32.61
C HIS A 3 -40.03 8.77 -32.22
N TRP A 4 -39.98 10.03 -31.76
CA TRP A 4 -38.72 10.74 -31.46
C TRP A 4 -38.51 11.03 -29.97
N LEU A 5 -39.06 10.20 -29.06
CA LEU A 5 -38.95 10.43 -27.61
C LEU A 5 -38.30 9.29 -26.81
N LEU A 6 -37.73 8.27 -27.47
CA LEU A 6 -37.13 7.11 -26.79
C LEU A 6 -35.60 6.99 -26.95
N ALA A 7 -34.92 8.00 -27.50
CA ALA A 7 -33.48 7.93 -27.78
C ALA A 7 -32.60 8.85 -26.91
N PHE A 8 -33.09 9.36 -25.78
CA PHE A 8 -32.35 10.34 -24.95
C PHE A 8 -32.33 10.01 -23.44
N LEU A 9 -32.25 8.72 -23.08
CA LEU A 9 -32.13 8.29 -21.67
C LEU A 9 -30.93 7.36 -21.40
N LEU A 10 -29.87 7.44 -22.21
CA LEU A 10 -28.67 6.61 -22.06
C LEU A 10 -27.36 7.41 -22.04
N ALA A 11 -27.39 8.64 -21.49
CA ALA A 11 -26.20 9.49 -21.43
C ALA A 11 -26.10 10.24 -20.08
N ALA A 12 -26.03 9.48 -18.98
CA ALA A 12 -25.52 10.00 -17.70
C ALA A 12 -25.16 8.85 -16.74
N SER A 13 -24.47 7.82 -17.22
CA SER A 13 -23.67 6.98 -16.31
C SER A 13 -22.42 7.79 -15.95
N GLY A 14 -22.59 8.84 -15.13
CA GLY A 14 -21.45 9.38 -14.40
C GLY A 14 -20.83 8.20 -13.67
N ALA A 15 -19.52 8.02 -13.82
CA ALA A 15 -18.80 7.00 -13.05
C ALA A 15 -19.14 7.27 -11.58
N VAL A 16 -20.00 6.43 -11.00
CA VAL A 16 -20.24 6.43 -9.56
C VAL A 16 -18.91 5.93 -9.01
N ALA A 17 -18.06 6.86 -8.61
CA ALA A 17 -16.83 6.55 -7.93
C ALA A 17 -17.26 5.81 -6.65
N ALA A 18 -16.99 4.51 -6.63
CA ALA A 18 -17.45 3.62 -5.58
C ALA A 18 -16.31 3.40 -4.60
N ASP A 19 -16.65 3.37 -3.31
CA ASP A 19 -15.69 3.03 -2.26
C ASP A 19 -14.93 1.75 -2.62
N GLU A 20 -13.64 1.71 -2.32
CA GLU A 20 -12.84 0.50 -2.46
C GLU A 20 -12.91 -0.33 -1.21
N THR A 21 -12.85 -1.65 -1.36
CA THR A 21 -12.64 -2.55 -0.23
C THR A 21 -11.34 -3.30 -0.45
N VAL A 22 -10.40 -3.17 0.48
CA VAL A 22 -9.11 -3.87 0.43
C VAL A 22 -9.00 -4.79 1.64
N ARG A 23 -8.63 -6.05 1.38
CA ARG A 23 -8.42 -7.03 2.43
C ARG A 23 -7.02 -6.90 3.02
N ILE A 24 -6.95 -6.60 4.31
CA ILE A 24 -5.70 -6.44 5.07
C ILE A 24 -5.42 -7.72 5.87
N CYS A 25 -4.22 -8.26 5.72
CA CYS A 25 -3.70 -9.38 6.50
C CYS A 25 -3.21 -8.92 7.87
N HIS A 26 -3.39 -9.75 8.89
CA HIS A 26 -2.80 -9.60 10.22
C HIS A 26 -2.71 -10.95 10.93
N GLY A 27 -2.13 -10.96 12.13
CA GLY A 27 -2.04 -12.14 12.98
C GLY A 27 -0.85 -13.06 12.68
N TYR A 28 0.17 -12.54 12.00
CA TYR A 28 1.42 -13.18 11.56
C TYR A 28 1.19 -14.26 10.49
N GLY A 29 1.76 -14.08 9.30
CA GLY A 29 1.62 -15.02 8.19
C GLY A 29 0.28 -14.95 7.47
N CYS A 30 -0.44 -13.84 7.57
CA CYS A 30 -1.78 -13.61 7.02
C CYS A 30 -2.83 -14.64 7.49
N LEU A 31 -2.72 -15.06 8.77
CA LEU A 31 -3.65 -16.00 9.37
C LEU A 31 -5.06 -15.41 9.54
N ALA A 32 -5.16 -14.11 9.75
CA ALA A 32 -6.41 -13.37 9.79
C ALA A 32 -6.45 -12.30 8.70
N GLN A 33 -7.65 -11.99 8.24
CA GLN A 33 -7.87 -10.98 7.21
C GLN A 33 -9.13 -10.17 7.52
N THR A 34 -9.03 -8.85 7.35
CA THR A 34 -10.15 -7.92 7.57
C THR A 34 -10.39 -7.11 6.30
N ASP A 35 -11.65 -7.00 5.88
CA ASP A 35 -12.03 -6.16 4.74
C ASP A 35 -12.16 -4.71 5.23
N ILE A 36 -11.32 -3.82 4.68
CA ILE A 36 -11.28 -2.40 5.03
C ILE A 36 -11.89 -1.59 3.89
N ARG A 37 -12.89 -0.76 4.22
CA ARG A 37 -13.52 0.14 3.26
C ARG A 37 -12.77 1.47 3.22
N TYR A 38 -12.40 1.90 2.01
CA TYR A 38 -11.83 3.21 1.72
C TYR A 38 -12.83 4.03 0.91
N THR A 39 -13.29 5.11 1.51
CA THR A 39 -14.24 6.01 0.86
C THR A 39 -13.62 6.79 -0.29
N GLU A 40 -14.43 7.24 -1.23
CA GLU A 40 -13.96 8.17 -2.27
C GLU A 40 -13.34 9.46 -1.74
N GLY A 41 -13.82 9.95 -0.59
CA GLY A 41 -13.22 11.11 0.08
C GLY A 41 -11.77 10.83 0.48
N GLN A 42 -11.55 9.70 1.17
CA GLN A 42 -10.24 9.22 1.59
C GLN A 42 -9.31 8.97 0.41
N LEU A 43 -9.78 8.27 -0.62
CA LEU A 43 -8.98 8.00 -1.83
C LEU A 43 -8.73 9.28 -2.64
N GLY A 44 -9.65 10.24 -2.61
CA GLY A 44 -9.48 11.56 -3.19
C GLY A 44 -8.40 12.39 -2.49
N GLU A 45 -8.23 12.25 -1.16
CA GLU A 45 -7.11 12.83 -0.42
C GLU A 45 -5.77 12.22 -0.85
N VAL A 46 -5.69 10.90 -0.91
CA VAL A 46 -4.50 10.18 -1.38
C VAL A 46 -4.14 10.59 -2.81
N ARG A 47 -5.15 10.70 -3.70
CA ARG A 47 -4.96 11.19 -5.07
C ARG A 47 -4.31 12.57 -5.09
N ARG A 48 -4.84 13.53 -4.32
CA ARG A 48 -4.29 14.90 -4.29
C ARG A 48 -2.84 14.92 -3.80
N MET A 49 -2.53 14.13 -2.77
CA MET A 49 -1.18 14.01 -2.24
C MET A 49 -0.21 13.46 -3.29
N LEU A 50 -0.54 12.34 -3.93
CA LEU A 50 0.32 11.73 -4.95
C LEU A 50 0.45 12.61 -6.19
N PHE A 51 -0.62 13.30 -6.60
CA PHE A 51 -0.58 14.19 -7.76
C PHE A 51 0.26 15.46 -7.53
N ALA A 52 0.56 15.82 -6.28
CA ALA A 52 1.45 16.93 -5.96
C ALA A 52 2.94 16.61 -6.22
N ALA A 53 3.31 15.32 -6.36
CA ALA A 53 4.69 14.97 -6.72
C ALA A 53 5.07 15.52 -8.10
N VAL A 54 6.32 15.96 -8.26
CA VAL A 54 6.81 16.53 -9.53
C VAL A 54 7.76 15.59 -10.27
N ASP A 55 8.26 14.57 -9.59
CA ASP A 55 9.18 13.55 -10.10
C ASP A 55 9.02 12.25 -9.28
N ALA A 56 9.76 11.20 -9.67
CA ALA A 56 9.72 9.90 -9.03
C ALA A 56 10.16 9.97 -7.55
N GLU A 57 11.17 10.76 -7.22
CA GLU A 57 11.63 10.89 -5.83
C GLU A 57 10.55 11.48 -4.92
N ASN A 58 9.89 12.55 -5.37
CA ASN A 58 8.77 13.16 -4.65
C ASN A 58 7.56 12.22 -4.58
N GLU A 59 7.29 11.42 -5.62
CA GLU A 59 6.21 10.42 -5.55
C GLU A 59 6.49 9.39 -4.46
N ARG A 60 7.74 8.92 -4.29
CA ARG A 60 8.10 8.03 -3.17
C ARG A 60 7.87 8.68 -1.81
N LYS A 61 8.27 9.95 -1.62
CA LYS A 61 8.05 10.67 -0.35
C LYS A 61 6.55 10.77 -0.03
N MET A 62 5.73 11.14 -1.01
CA MET A 62 4.28 11.24 -0.85
C MET A 62 3.62 9.86 -0.68
N LEU A 63 4.15 8.84 -1.33
CA LEU A 63 3.64 7.47 -1.23
C LEU A 63 3.88 6.86 0.15
N ALA A 64 5.02 7.14 0.78
CA ALA A 64 5.30 6.73 2.16
C ALA A 64 4.20 7.22 3.12
N GLU A 65 3.87 8.52 3.06
CA GLU A 65 2.81 9.14 3.84
C GLU A 65 1.42 8.59 3.48
N ALA A 66 1.15 8.39 2.20
CA ALA A 66 -0.12 7.84 1.72
C ALA A 66 -0.34 6.41 2.24
N VAL A 67 0.68 5.54 2.22
CA VAL A 67 0.61 4.19 2.79
C VAL A 67 0.34 4.25 4.29
N GLY A 68 1.02 5.13 5.03
CA GLY A 68 0.75 5.34 6.45
C GLY A 68 -0.70 5.73 6.70
N ARG A 69 -1.21 6.73 5.98
CA ARG A 69 -2.61 7.17 6.09
C ARG A 69 -3.62 6.06 5.75
N LEU A 70 -3.35 5.24 4.74
CA LEU A 70 -4.19 4.08 4.41
C LEU A 70 -4.23 3.04 5.54
N TYR A 71 -3.09 2.80 6.20
CA TYR A 71 -3.04 1.93 7.39
C TYR A 71 -3.72 2.56 8.60
N ALA A 72 -3.63 3.87 8.80
CA ALA A 72 -4.34 4.55 9.89
C ALA A 72 -5.87 4.36 9.77
N TRP A 73 -6.43 4.57 8.57
CA TRP A 73 -7.86 4.33 8.32
C TRP A 73 -8.26 2.85 8.41
N ALA A 74 -7.34 1.93 8.10
CA ALA A 74 -7.55 0.51 8.34
C ALA A 74 -7.54 0.19 9.86
N GLY A 75 -6.66 0.84 10.62
CA GLY A 75 -6.62 0.81 12.07
C GLY A 75 -7.91 1.33 12.70
N GLU A 76 -8.51 2.39 12.17
CA GLU A 76 -9.82 2.90 12.63
C GLU A 76 -10.95 1.85 12.50
N GLN A 77 -10.81 0.90 11.58
CA GLN A 77 -11.80 -0.14 11.26
C GLN A 77 -11.45 -1.53 11.81
N SER A 78 -10.27 -1.71 12.41
CA SER A 78 -9.81 -3.04 12.84
C SER A 78 -8.79 -2.99 13.99
N ASP A 79 -8.42 -4.17 14.48
CA ASP A 79 -7.47 -4.30 15.57
C ASP A 79 -6.02 -4.00 15.15
N ILE A 80 -5.74 -3.85 13.85
CA ILE A 80 -4.38 -3.54 13.37
C ILE A 80 -3.88 -2.18 13.86
N ARG A 81 -4.74 -1.35 14.47
CA ARG A 81 -4.32 -0.13 15.20
C ARG A 81 -3.31 -0.42 16.33
N ASN A 82 -3.26 -1.66 16.81
CA ASN A 82 -2.38 -2.08 17.90
C ASN A 82 -1.00 -2.50 17.40
N ASP A 83 -0.83 -2.65 16.09
CA ASP A 83 0.40 -3.05 15.43
C ASP A 83 1.54 -2.06 15.67
N ARG A 84 2.72 -2.58 15.98
CA ARG A 84 3.94 -1.81 16.24
C ARG A 84 5.01 -2.19 15.24
N GLY A 85 5.92 -1.24 15.01
CA GLY A 85 7.07 -1.51 14.16
C GLY A 85 7.92 -2.68 14.70
N GLY A 86 8.38 -3.53 13.80
CA GLY A 86 9.15 -4.72 14.15
C GLY A 86 8.28 -5.93 14.47
N ASN A 87 8.89 -6.99 15.00
CA ASN A 87 8.16 -8.18 15.51
C ASN A 87 8.22 -8.28 17.05
N PHE A 88 9.05 -7.46 17.70
CA PHE A 88 9.40 -7.62 19.12
C PHE A 88 8.52 -6.77 20.05
N ALA A 89 7.81 -5.78 19.52
CA ALA A 89 6.98 -4.87 20.30
C ALA A 89 5.53 -5.35 20.53
N ASP A 90 5.06 -6.38 19.80
CA ASP A 90 3.63 -6.71 19.74
C ASP A 90 3.12 -7.74 20.76
N GLY A 91 3.99 -8.54 21.36
CA GLY A 91 3.59 -9.64 22.25
C GLY A 91 2.47 -10.52 21.65
N HIS A 92 1.30 -10.54 22.29
CA HIS A 92 0.09 -11.27 21.85
C HIS A 92 -1.09 -10.34 21.56
N VAL A 93 -0.85 -9.07 21.22
CA VAL A 93 -1.96 -8.15 20.92
C VAL A 93 -2.71 -8.56 19.65
N SER A 94 -4.03 -8.35 19.65
CA SER A 94 -4.84 -8.55 18.44
C SER A 94 -4.45 -7.51 17.39
N GLY A 95 -4.39 -7.95 16.13
CA GLY A 95 -4.08 -7.09 14.99
C GLY A 95 -2.60 -6.86 14.70
N LYS A 96 -1.68 -7.44 15.49
CA LYS A 96 -0.24 -7.41 15.19
C LYS A 96 0.08 -7.96 13.80
N MET A 97 1.11 -7.42 13.17
CA MET A 97 1.47 -7.75 11.79
C MET A 97 2.95 -8.14 11.70
N ASP A 98 3.25 -9.22 10.99
CA ASP A 98 4.62 -9.55 10.63
C ASP A 98 4.97 -9.04 9.22
N CYS A 99 6.20 -9.30 8.76
CA CYS A 99 6.63 -8.90 7.43
C CYS A 99 5.77 -9.50 6.29
N ILE A 100 5.13 -10.65 6.49
CA ILE A 100 4.24 -11.27 5.49
C ILE A 100 2.92 -10.50 5.44
N ASP A 101 2.37 -10.16 6.60
CA ASP A 101 1.17 -9.34 6.72
C ASP A 101 1.34 -7.97 6.06
N HIS A 102 2.43 -7.27 6.39
CA HIS A 102 2.73 -5.96 5.81
C HIS A 102 3.02 -6.03 4.32
N SER A 103 3.89 -6.93 3.86
CA SER A 103 4.22 -7.02 2.44
C SER A 103 2.98 -7.34 1.60
N THR A 104 2.13 -8.25 2.06
CA THR A 104 0.89 -8.63 1.37
C THR A 104 -0.12 -7.47 1.35
N SER A 105 -0.37 -6.87 2.51
CA SER A 105 -1.36 -5.80 2.67
C SER A 105 -0.93 -4.53 1.92
N THR A 106 0.34 -4.14 2.05
CA THR A 106 0.91 -2.99 1.35
C THR A 106 0.88 -3.20 -0.16
N THR A 107 1.20 -4.40 -0.67
CA THR A 107 1.06 -4.67 -2.11
C THR A 107 -0.38 -4.56 -2.59
N ARG A 108 -1.37 -5.03 -1.81
CA ARG A 108 -2.79 -4.88 -2.18
C ARG A 108 -3.21 -3.41 -2.24
N LEU A 109 -2.83 -2.62 -1.24
CA LEU A 109 -3.08 -1.18 -1.21
C LEU A 109 -2.44 -0.48 -2.41
N LEU A 110 -1.17 -0.76 -2.69
CA LEU A 110 -0.46 -0.20 -3.84
C LEU A 110 -1.12 -0.59 -5.17
N LYS A 111 -1.57 -1.84 -5.34
CA LYS A 111 -2.31 -2.29 -6.53
C LYS A 111 -3.65 -1.55 -6.68
N THR A 112 -4.35 -1.21 -5.60
CA THR A 112 -5.54 -0.34 -5.65
C THR A 112 -5.19 1.06 -6.16
N LEU A 113 -4.08 1.66 -5.68
CA LEU A 113 -3.63 2.98 -6.14
C LEU A 113 -3.19 2.95 -7.61
N GLU A 114 -2.51 1.88 -8.05
CA GLU A 114 -2.11 1.67 -9.44
C GLU A 114 -3.32 1.49 -10.36
N ALA A 115 -4.31 0.67 -9.98
CA ALA A 115 -5.53 0.46 -10.76
C ALA A 115 -6.32 1.76 -10.96
N ARG A 116 -6.26 2.66 -9.99
CA ARG A 116 -6.84 4.01 -10.06
C ARG A 116 -5.97 5.03 -10.79
N SER A 117 -4.83 4.61 -11.34
CA SER A 117 -3.85 5.48 -12.02
C SER A 117 -3.31 6.59 -11.12
N TYR A 118 -3.20 6.35 -9.81
CA TYR A 118 -2.66 7.33 -8.87
C TYR A 118 -1.13 7.36 -8.84
N LEU A 119 -0.47 6.27 -9.26
CA LEU A 119 0.98 6.18 -9.39
C LEU A 119 1.40 6.59 -10.80
N ARG A 120 2.00 7.76 -10.97
CA ARG A 120 2.43 8.26 -12.28
C ARG A 120 3.82 7.79 -12.63
N TRP A 121 4.74 7.83 -11.66
CA TRP A 121 6.14 7.52 -11.90
C TRP A 121 6.50 6.07 -11.60
N HIS A 122 5.70 5.36 -10.80
CA HIS A 122 5.97 3.96 -10.46
C HIS A 122 4.84 3.02 -10.88
N ARG A 123 5.21 1.75 -11.06
CA ARG A 123 4.30 0.60 -11.16
C ARG A 123 4.57 -0.37 -10.01
N VAL A 124 3.57 -1.16 -9.63
CA VAL A 124 3.71 -2.16 -8.57
C VAL A 124 4.25 -3.45 -9.17
N VAL A 125 5.24 -4.05 -8.53
CA VAL A 125 5.79 -5.36 -8.93
C VAL A 125 5.63 -6.35 -7.80
N GLU A 126 5.91 -7.63 -8.09
CA GLU A 126 5.74 -8.69 -7.09
C GLU A 126 6.62 -8.46 -5.85
N PRO A 127 6.12 -8.79 -4.64
CA PRO A 127 6.89 -8.67 -3.41
C PRO A 127 8.21 -9.43 -3.48
N VAL A 128 9.19 -8.97 -2.71
CA VAL A 128 10.51 -9.60 -2.66
C VAL A 128 10.90 -9.92 -1.23
N ALA A 129 11.68 -10.98 -1.09
CA ALA A 129 12.30 -11.38 0.16
C ALA A 129 13.78 -10.99 0.21
N ARG A 130 14.28 -10.70 1.41
CA ARG A 130 15.71 -10.70 1.76
C ARG A 130 15.96 -11.69 2.89
N GLY A 131 17.12 -12.36 2.86
CA GLY A 131 17.52 -13.34 3.87
C GLY A 131 18.59 -14.30 3.34
N VAL A 132 19.34 -14.93 4.25
CA VAL A 132 20.39 -15.91 3.92
C VAL A 132 19.79 -17.30 3.90
N ALA A 133 20.09 -18.11 2.87
CA ALA A 133 19.44 -19.39 2.53
C ALA A 133 19.50 -20.51 3.60
N THR A 134 19.95 -20.24 4.83
CA THR A 134 20.16 -21.25 5.88
C THR A 134 19.59 -20.93 7.27
N VAL A 135 19.13 -19.70 7.61
CA VAL A 135 18.80 -19.38 9.02
C VAL A 135 17.66 -18.35 9.16
N PHE A 136 16.45 -18.85 9.47
CA PHE A 136 15.35 -18.30 10.29
C PHE A 136 14.84 -16.83 10.18
N PHE A 137 15.40 -15.93 9.36
CA PHE A 137 14.98 -14.53 9.28
C PHE A 137 14.76 -14.08 7.82
N VAL A 138 13.77 -14.65 7.15
CA VAL A 138 13.32 -14.15 5.85
C VAL A 138 12.43 -12.93 6.09
N HIS A 139 12.79 -11.80 5.50
CA HIS A 139 12.01 -10.55 5.58
C HIS A 139 11.43 -10.21 4.21
N TYR A 140 10.13 -9.92 4.14
CA TYR A 140 9.40 -9.62 2.91
C TYR A 140 9.02 -8.14 2.84
N SER A 141 8.98 -7.57 1.64
CA SER A 141 8.47 -6.21 1.42
C SER A 141 7.72 -6.09 0.09
N ALA A 142 6.74 -5.18 0.06
CA ALA A 142 6.11 -4.73 -1.17
C ALA A 142 7.11 -3.95 -2.03
N VAL A 143 6.94 -3.95 -3.34
CA VAL A 143 7.92 -3.34 -4.25
C VAL A 143 7.23 -2.50 -5.31
N ILE A 144 7.81 -1.32 -5.55
CA ILE A 144 7.49 -0.48 -6.69
C ILE A 144 8.71 -0.36 -7.61
N GLU A 145 8.45 -0.20 -8.89
CA GLU A 145 9.45 -0.02 -9.93
C GLU A 145 9.17 1.26 -10.70
N GLU A 146 10.19 2.10 -10.90
CA GLU A 146 10.07 3.35 -11.64
C GLU A 146 9.83 3.08 -13.14
N LYS A 147 8.95 3.85 -13.77
CA LYS A 147 8.60 3.73 -15.19
C LYS A 147 9.63 4.49 -16.03
N THR A 148 10.67 3.79 -16.49
CA THR A 148 11.72 4.34 -17.37
C THR A 148 11.92 3.48 -18.63
N GLU A 149 12.57 4.04 -19.65
CA GLU A 149 12.88 3.34 -20.91
C GLU A 149 14.12 2.42 -20.81
N GLY A 150 14.73 2.28 -19.62
CA GLY A 150 15.98 1.54 -19.40
C GLY A 150 15.95 0.61 -18.18
N GLU A 151 17.08 0.50 -17.48
CA GLU A 151 17.07 -0.14 -16.16
C GLU A 151 16.12 0.62 -15.25
N ALA A 152 15.16 -0.10 -14.67
CA ALA A 152 14.08 0.48 -13.89
C ALA A 152 14.41 0.36 -12.40
N PRO A 153 14.77 1.48 -11.72
CA PRO A 153 15.04 1.45 -10.30
C PRO A 153 13.86 0.86 -9.53
N ARG A 154 14.17 -0.05 -8.60
CA ARG A 154 13.18 -0.67 -7.72
C ARG A 154 13.35 -0.18 -6.30
N PHE A 155 12.23 -0.05 -5.61
CA PHE A 155 12.19 0.41 -4.23
C PHE A 155 11.32 -0.52 -3.40
N ALA A 156 11.83 -0.93 -2.25
CA ALA A 156 11.03 -1.60 -1.23
C ALA A 156 10.11 -0.56 -0.58
N VAL A 157 8.84 -0.90 -0.36
CA VAL A 157 7.85 -0.11 0.38
C VAL A 157 7.49 -0.92 1.62
N ASP A 158 8.17 -0.61 2.72
CA ASP A 158 8.19 -1.45 3.91
C ASP A 158 7.53 -0.74 5.09
N SER A 159 6.28 -1.10 5.36
CA SER A 159 5.51 -0.59 6.49
C SER A 159 5.80 -1.32 7.80
N TRP A 160 6.56 -2.42 7.77
CA TRP A 160 6.88 -3.20 8.98
C TRP A 160 7.79 -2.46 9.96
N PHE A 161 8.55 -1.47 9.49
CA PHE A 161 9.49 -0.69 10.32
C PHE A 161 8.84 0.36 11.23
N VAL A 162 7.52 0.52 11.18
CA VAL A 162 6.87 1.64 11.84
C VAL A 162 5.55 1.21 12.46
N ASP A 163 5.11 1.91 13.50
CA ASP A 163 3.80 1.65 14.08
C ASP A 163 2.67 1.95 13.09
N ASN A 164 1.50 1.34 13.32
CA ASN A 164 0.32 1.58 12.49
C ASN A 164 0.05 3.08 12.27
N GLY A 165 -0.16 3.44 11.00
CA GLY A 165 -0.50 4.80 10.61
C GLY A 165 0.70 5.72 10.31
N GLN A 166 1.92 5.32 10.69
CA GLN A 166 3.13 6.06 10.35
C GLN A 166 3.54 5.85 8.89
N ALA A 167 4.30 6.81 8.34
CA ALA A 167 4.78 6.75 6.97
C ALA A 167 5.66 5.51 6.75
N ALA A 168 5.39 4.76 5.68
CA ALA A 168 6.16 3.56 5.35
C ALA A 168 7.61 3.91 4.96
N VAL A 169 8.54 3.00 5.22
CA VAL A 169 9.94 3.17 4.83
C VAL A 169 10.11 2.78 3.36
N ILE A 170 10.56 3.73 2.54
CA ILE A 170 10.84 3.48 1.12
C ILE A 170 12.33 3.62 0.83
N LEU A 171 12.96 2.53 0.38
CA LEU A 171 14.41 2.45 0.16
C LEU A 171 14.73 1.84 -1.21
N PRO A 172 15.86 2.21 -1.85
CA PRO A 172 16.36 1.47 -3.00
C PRO A 172 16.45 -0.02 -2.68
N LEU A 173 15.89 -0.86 -3.55
CA LEU A 173 15.74 -2.28 -3.29
C LEU A 173 17.09 -2.97 -3.05
N ALA A 174 18.15 -2.51 -3.73
CA ALA A 174 19.51 -3.02 -3.56
C ALA A 174 20.05 -2.80 -2.13
N ASP A 175 19.74 -1.65 -1.53
CA ASP A 175 20.19 -1.30 -0.17
C ASP A 175 19.32 -2.00 0.87
N TRP A 176 18.00 -2.05 0.65
CA TRP A 176 17.10 -2.85 1.48
C TRP A 176 17.54 -4.32 1.49
N LYS A 177 17.91 -4.92 0.34
CA LYS A 177 18.41 -6.31 0.30
C LYS A 177 19.70 -6.53 1.11
N LYS A 178 20.50 -5.49 1.35
CA LYS A 178 21.71 -5.55 2.18
C LYS A 178 21.43 -5.31 3.67
N GLY A 179 20.17 -5.12 4.05
CA GLY A 179 19.76 -4.91 5.44
C GLY A 179 19.47 -3.45 5.81
N ALA A 180 19.46 -2.51 4.85
CA ALA A 180 19.09 -1.13 5.16
C ALA A 180 17.64 -1.05 5.68
N GLY A 181 17.42 -0.17 6.65
CA GLY A 181 16.15 0.06 7.33
C GLY A 181 16.39 0.64 8.73
N PRO A 182 15.38 1.27 9.36
CA PRO A 182 15.43 1.61 10.78
C PRO A 182 15.62 0.35 11.65
N ASP A 183 16.26 0.52 12.80
CA ASP A 183 16.36 -0.53 13.82
C ASP A 183 15.01 -0.63 14.57
N VAL A 184 14.37 -1.80 14.51
CA VAL A 184 13.07 -2.11 15.15
C VAL A 184 13.00 -3.53 15.71
#